data_AF-A0A960VBN0-F1
#
_entry.id   AF-A0A960VBN0-F1
#
_cell.length_a   1.000
_cell.length_b   1.000
_cell.length_c   1.000
_cell.angle_alpha   90.00
_cell.angle_beta   90.00
_cell.angle_gamma   90.00
#
_symmetry.space_group_name_H-M   'P 1'
#
loop_
_entity.id
_entity.type
_entity.pdbx_description
1 polymer ?
#
loop_
_entity_poly.entity_id
_entity_poly.type
_entity_poly.pdbx_seq_one_letter_code
_entity_poly.pdbx_strand_id
1 'polypeptide(L)' 'TPGGIRKGASGFDVCFIHPKGNEEFPFCSEGVLVELVQAPKEVIEALGK' A
#
# COMPACT_ATOMS: atom_id res chain seq x y z
N THR A 1 -2.81 9.58 -10.84
CA THR A 1 -4.02 9.31 -10.02
C THR A 1 -3.57 9.22 -8.58
N PRO A 2 -4.26 9.83 -7.60
CA PRO A 2 -3.87 9.71 -6.20
C PRO A 2 -3.77 8.24 -5.83
N GLY A 3 -2.66 7.85 -5.19
CA GLY A 3 -2.35 6.48 -4.76
C GLY A 3 -3.22 6.00 -3.59
N GLY A 4 -4.53 6.19 -3.71
CA GLY A 4 -5.51 5.82 -2.70
C GLY A 4 -5.68 4.30 -2.56
N ILE A 5 -6.27 3.91 -1.44
CA ILE A 5 -6.64 2.53 -1.15
C ILE A 5 -7.84 2.13 -2.00
N ARG A 6 -7.77 0.96 -2.64
CA ARG A 6 -8.86 0.39 -3.45
C ARG A 6 -8.93 -1.12 -3.28
N LYS A 7 -10.04 -1.73 -3.70
CA LYS A 7 -10.16 -3.20 -3.73
C LYS A 7 -9.26 -3.80 -4.82
N GLY A 8 -8.40 -4.72 -4.43
CA GLY A 8 -7.58 -5.54 -5.32
C GLY A 8 -8.34 -6.75 -5.86
N ALA A 9 -7.73 -7.48 -6.80
CA ALA A 9 -8.35 -8.64 -7.46
C ALA A 9 -8.65 -9.80 -6.50
N SER A 10 -7.91 -9.89 -5.39
CA SER A 10 -8.11 -10.87 -4.32
C SER A 10 -9.18 -10.46 -3.30
N GLY A 11 -9.82 -9.30 -3.47
CA GLY A 11 -10.85 -8.78 -2.55
C GLY A 11 -10.30 -8.00 -1.36
N PHE A 12 -8.98 -7.97 -1.16
CA PHE A 12 -8.33 -7.17 -0.11
C PHE A 12 -8.18 -5.71 -0.51
N ASP A 13 -8.08 -4.83 0.48
CA ASP A 13 -7.67 -3.44 0.24
C ASP A 13 -6.20 -3.37 -0.16
N VAL A 14 -5.89 -2.61 -1.20
CA VAL A 14 -4.54 -2.44 -1.73
C VAL A 14 -4.22 -0.97 -1.98
N CYS A 15 -2.95 -0.59 -1.82
CA CYS A 15 -2.42 0.68 -2.30
C CYS A 15 -1.02 0.51 -2.89
N PHE A 16 -0.58 1.49 -3.69
CA PHE A 16 0.71 1.44 -4.36
C PHE A 16 1.58 2.59 -3.91
N ILE A 17 2.86 2.31 -3.64
CA ILE A 17 3.88 3.32 -3.39
C ILE A 17 4.70 3.47 -4.67
N HIS A 18 4.76 4.70 -5.18
CA HIS A 18 5.51 4.98 -6.40
C HIS A 18 7.04 4.83 -6.16
N PRO A 19 7.80 4.30 -7.14
CA PRO A 19 9.26 4.15 -7.03
C PRO A 19 10.01 5.45 -6.81
N LYS A 20 9.45 6.55 -7.31
CA LYS A 20 10.07 7.88 -7.35
C LYS A 20 9.21 8.88 -6.59
N GLY A 21 9.83 9.62 -5.68
CA GLY A 21 9.20 10.73 -4.96
C GLY A 21 8.98 11.95 -5.84
N ASN A 22 8.18 12.89 -5.35
CA ASN A 22 7.96 14.21 -5.95
C ASN A 22 7.96 15.29 -4.86
N GLU A 23 7.69 16.55 -5.22
CA GLU A 23 7.71 17.67 -4.27
C GLU A 23 6.67 17.55 -3.15
N GLU A 24 5.52 16.94 -3.44
CA GLU A 24 4.43 16.72 -2.47
C GLU A 24 4.69 15.48 -1.59
N PHE A 25 5.31 14.45 -2.15
CA PHE A 25 5.62 13.16 -1.53
C PHE A 25 7.11 12.84 -1.74
N PRO A 26 8.02 13.40 -0.93
CA PRO A 26 9.46 13.26 -1.15
C PRO A 26 9.98 11.86 -0.84
N PHE A 27 9.28 11.11 0.03
CA PHE A 27 9.62 9.73 0.36
C PHE A 27 8.95 8.77 -0.62
N CYS A 28 9.70 7.77 -1.06
CA CYS A 28 9.28 6.79 -2.04
C CYS A 28 9.96 5.45 -1.76
N SER A 29 9.64 4.41 -2.53
CA SER A 29 10.19 3.08 -2.33
C SER A 29 11.54 2.86 -3.03
N GLU A 30 12.42 3.88 -3.02
CA GLU A 30 13.82 3.79 -3.45
C GLU A 30 14.03 3.12 -4.82
N GLY A 31 13.19 3.46 -5.81
CA GLY A 31 13.28 2.91 -7.17
C GLY A 31 12.52 1.59 -7.40
N VAL A 32 11.81 1.08 -6.39
CA VAL A 32 10.97 -0.13 -6.49
C VAL A 32 9.49 0.25 -6.47
N LEU A 33 8.66 -0.42 -7.28
CA LEU A 33 7.19 -0.28 -7.18
C LEU A 33 6.69 -1.24 -6.11
N VAL A 34 6.02 -0.72 -5.08
CA VAL A 34 5.47 -1.53 -3.99
C VAL A 34 3.95 -1.55 -4.06
N GLU A 35 3.40 -2.76 -3.92
CA GLU A 35 1.99 -2.99 -3.65
C GLU A 35 1.83 -3.40 -2.18
N LEU A 36 1.15 -2.57 -1.41
CA LEU A 36 0.74 -2.93 -0.06
C LEU A 36 -0.62 -3.60 -0.16
N VAL A 37 -0.72 -4.81 0.41
CA VAL A 37 -1.96 -5.58 0.50
C VAL A 37 -2.36 -5.66 1.96
N GLN A 38 -3.63 -5.36 2.25
CA GLN A 38 -4.21 -5.52 3.57
C GLN A 38 -3.97 -6.95 4.07
N ALA A 39 -3.45 -7.05 5.29
CA ALA A 39 -3.25 -8.34 5.94
C ALA A 39 -4.60 -9.07 6.12
N PRO A 40 -4.63 -10.42 6.09
CA PRO A 40 -5.82 -11.19 6.40
C PRO A 40 -6.40 -10.83 7.77
N LYS A 41 -7.71 -11.06 7.93
CA LYS A 41 -8.46 -10.66 9.13
C LYS A 41 -7.85 -11.24 10.41
N GLU A 42 -7.47 -12.50 10.37
CA GLU A 42 -6.85 -13.21 11.49
C GLU A 42 -5.50 -12.63 11.91
N VAL A 43 -4.72 -12.09 10.97
CA VAL A 43 -3.43 -11.43 11.24
C VAL A 43 -3.68 -10.06 11.89
N ILE A 44 -4.67 -9.31 11.40
CA ILE A 44 -5.06 -8.03 11.98
C ILE A 44 -5.59 -8.24 13.40
N GLU A 45 -6.42 -9.25 13.63
CA GLU A 45 -6.93 -9.57 14.98
C GLU A 45 -5.82 -9.95 15.96
N ALA A 46 -4.78 -10.65 15.48
CA ALA A 46 -3.64 -11.05 16.31
C ALA A 46 -2.65 -9.90 16.59
N LEU A 47 -2.42 -9.00 15.62
CA LEU A 47 -1.28 -8.06 15.65
C LEU A 47 -1.65 -6.57 15.51
N GLY A 48 -2.89 -6.22 15.19
CA GLY A 48 -3.34 -4.85 14.87
C GLY A 48 -3.54 -3.92 16.07
N LYS A 49 -2.82 -4.14 17.18
CA LYS A 49 -2.88 -3.32 18.39
C LYS A 49 -1.64 -2.45 18.56
#